data_AF-A0A8S3JF33-F1
#
_entry.id   AF-A0A8S3JF33-F1
#
_cell.length_a   1.000
_cell.length_b   1.000
_cell.length_c   1.000
_cell.angle_alpha   90.00
_cell.angle_beta   90.00
_cell.angle_gamma   90.00
#
_symmetry.space_group_name_H-M   'P 1'
#
loop_
_entity.id
_entity.type
_entity.pdbx_description
1 polymer ?
#
loop_
_entity_poly.entity_id
_entity_poly.type
_entity_poly.pdbx_seq_one_letter_code
_entity_poly.pdbx_strand_id
1 'polypeptide(L)'
;MCKEIDIEPAVHSLFEWNQYLAAAIAKVRFDTIFYIVTLPNTYPCSIAHDDHETVSADWLEPDIAVKKYHENSISFLPPQIYELARLGNFRKLSDLIEFLLKCDNDSTHHIQRILGICYKLPEATVLLMPGDEHYPLDASFTTPVLSTNQTLKDFDSKIQNRLVMMNKGDNRKWQVHCKNTDNTEKDQLYIKPLVDGWEKL
;
A
#
# COMPACT_ATOMS: atom_id res chain seq x y z
N MET A 1 -18.23 27.77 0.31
CA MET A 1 -17.33 27.63 1.47
C MET A 1 -16.07 28.48 1.34
N CYS A 2 -14.93 28.03 0.77
CA CYS A 2 -13.64 28.76 0.84
C CYS A 2 -13.70 30.24 0.38
N LYS A 3 -14.41 30.53 -0.72
CA LYS A 3 -14.63 31.90 -1.22
C LYS A 3 -15.52 32.76 -0.31
N GLU A 4 -16.42 32.13 0.46
CA GLU A 4 -17.38 32.83 1.32
C GLU A 4 -16.79 33.19 2.68
N ILE A 5 -15.82 32.40 3.15
CA ILE A 5 -15.13 32.61 4.44
C ILE A 5 -13.69 33.10 4.28
N ASP A 6 -13.29 33.44 3.04
CA ASP A 6 -11.97 34.00 2.69
C ASP A 6 -10.78 33.17 3.22
N ILE A 7 -10.84 31.85 3.00
CA ILE A 7 -9.75 30.93 3.33
C ILE A 7 -9.25 30.17 2.11
N GLU A 8 -7.97 29.80 2.14
CA GLU A 8 -7.35 28.92 1.17
C GLU A 8 -6.91 27.60 1.84
N PRO A 9 -7.19 26.43 1.23
CA PRO A 9 -6.67 25.18 1.75
C PRO A 9 -5.15 25.15 1.60
N ALA A 10 -4.45 24.65 2.62
CA ALA A 10 -3.00 24.51 2.65
C ALA A 10 -2.52 23.35 1.76
N VAL A 11 -2.83 23.41 0.46
CA VAL A 11 -2.49 22.36 -0.53
C VAL A 11 -0.99 22.18 -0.68
N HIS A 12 -0.20 23.20 -0.37
CA HIS A 12 1.26 23.15 -0.33
C HIS A 12 1.81 22.26 0.79
N SER A 13 0.99 21.85 1.75
CA SER A 13 1.37 20.92 2.83
C SER A 13 1.04 19.46 2.49
N LEU A 14 0.47 19.21 1.30
CA LEU A 14 0.22 17.87 0.80
C LEU A 14 1.46 17.37 0.08
N PHE A 15 1.95 16.21 0.52
CA PHE A 15 2.95 15.46 -0.21
C PHE A 15 2.26 14.39 -1.01
N GLU A 16 2.51 14.34 -2.32
CA GLU A 16 2.15 13.14 -3.07
C GLU A 16 2.88 11.94 -2.44
N TRP A 17 2.19 10.82 -2.31
CA TRP A 17 2.74 9.61 -1.71
C TRP A 17 2.80 8.44 -2.70
N ASN A 18 1.69 8.23 -3.41
CA ASN A 18 1.63 7.24 -4.46
C ASN A 18 0.51 7.52 -5.46
N GLN A 19 0.61 6.99 -6.67
CA GLN A 19 -0.53 6.86 -7.58
C GLN A 19 -0.80 5.38 -7.83
N TYR A 20 -2.02 4.93 -7.57
CA TYR A 20 -2.43 3.54 -7.71
C TYR A 20 -3.52 3.40 -8.77
N LEU A 21 -3.22 2.63 -9.82
CA LEU A 21 -4.20 2.22 -10.82
C LEU A 21 -4.74 0.84 -10.44
N ALA A 22 -6.06 0.78 -10.21
CA ALA A 22 -6.74 -0.46 -9.87
C ALA A 22 -6.48 -1.57 -10.91
N ALA A 23 -6.10 -2.74 -10.41
CA ALA A 23 -5.81 -3.91 -11.21
C ALA A 23 -7.06 -4.44 -11.94
N ALA A 24 -6.85 -5.23 -12.99
CA ALA A 24 -7.93 -5.78 -13.83
C ALA A 24 -8.91 -6.70 -13.08
N ILE A 25 -8.56 -7.16 -11.88
CA ILE A 25 -9.46 -7.95 -11.01
C ILE A 25 -10.55 -7.11 -10.33
N ALA A 26 -10.38 -5.78 -10.24
CA ALA A 26 -11.36 -4.91 -9.61
C ALA A 26 -12.60 -4.74 -10.50
N LYS A 27 -13.79 -4.86 -9.91
CA LYS A 27 -15.07 -4.67 -10.61
C LYS A 27 -15.22 -3.27 -11.19
N VAL A 28 -14.74 -2.26 -10.46
CA VAL A 28 -14.64 -0.87 -10.89
C VAL A 28 -13.20 -0.44 -10.67
N ARG A 29 -12.62 0.22 -11.67
CA ARG A 29 -11.21 0.61 -11.66
C ARG A 29 -11.09 2.12 -11.49
N PHE A 30 -10.33 2.51 -10.49
CA PHE A 30 -9.99 3.90 -10.22
C PHE A 30 -8.49 4.13 -10.47
N ASP A 31 -8.16 5.34 -10.89
CA ASP A 31 -6.81 5.87 -10.95
C ASP A 31 -6.66 6.86 -9.80
N THR A 32 -6.11 6.40 -8.68
CA THR A 32 -6.18 7.09 -7.38
C THR A 32 -4.82 7.61 -6.99
N ILE A 33 -4.72 8.92 -6.72
CA ILE A 33 -3.54 9.53 -6.11
C ILE A 33 -3.74 9.56 -4.59
N PHE A 34 -2.72 9.13 -3.86
CA PHE A 34 -2.62 9.17 -2.41
C PHE A 34 -1.72 10.33 -2.02
N TYR A 35 -2.17 11.08 -1.01
CA TYR A 35 -1.42 12.18 -0.43
C TYR A 35 -1.17 11.90 1.05
N ILE A 36 -0.08 12.45 1.58
CA ILE A 36 0.22 12.50 3.01
C ILE A 36 0.22 13.96 3.44
N VAL A 37 -0.37 14.20 4.61
CA VAL A 37 -0.30 15.48 5.32
C VAL A 37 0.09 15.22 6.76
N THR A 38 0.87 16.13 7.33
CA THR A 38 1.20 16.10 8.76
C THR A 38 0.36 17.15 9.48
N LEU A 39 -0.21 16.76 10.62
CA LEU A 39 -0.97 17.68 11.46
C LEU A 39 -0.09 18.13 12.62
N PRO A 40 -0.05 19.43 12.94
CA PRO A 40 0.63 19.91 14.15
C PRO A 40 0.04 19.26 15.41
N ASN A 41 0.89 18.95 16.39
CA ASN A 41 0.46 18.36 17.66
C ASN A 41 -0.50 19.24 18.48
N THR A 42 -0.71 20.49 18.06
CA THR A 42 -1.71 21.41 18.64
C THR A 42 -3.12 21.17 18.13
N TYR A 43 -3.31 20.39 17.05
CA TYR A 43 -4.63 20.05 16.55
C TYR A 43 -5.34 19.09 17.52
N PRO A 44 -6.66 19.24 17.73
CA PRO A 44 -7.40 18.34 18.58
C PRO A 44 -7.41 16.93 17.99
N CYS A 45 -7.17 15.92 18.82
CA CYS A 45 -7.28 14.52 18.39
C CYS A 45 -8.73 14.07 18.14
N SER A 46 -9.73 14.87 18.55
CA SER A 46 -11.14 14.57 18.32
C SER A 46 -11.51 14.72 16.85
N ILE A 47 -11.96 13.63 16.23
CA ILE A 47 -12.47 13.61 14.86
C ILE A 47 -13.99 13.68 14.92
N ALA A 48 -14.58 14.62 14.19
CA ALA A 48 -16.01 14.63 13.92
C ALA A 48 -16.27 13.88 12.61
N HIS A 49 -17.27 13.00 12.61
CA HIS A 49 -17.74 12.30 11.42
C HIS A 49 -19.21 12.69 11.15
N ASP A 50 -19.68 12.41 9.93
CA ASP A 50 -21.01 12.82 9.48
C ASP A 50 -22.14 11.89 9.94
N ASP A 51 -21.80 10.79 10.63
CA ASP A 51 -22.71 9.74 11.10
C ASP A 51 -23.52 9.06 9.97
N HIS A 52 -23.11 9.25 8.70
CA HIS A 52 -23.82 8.76 7.52
C HIS A 52 -22.90 7.91 6.66
N GLU A 53 -21.88 8.51 6.06
CA GLU A 53 -20.87 7.78 5.29
C GLU A 53 -19.75 7.27 6.21
N THR A 54 -19.37 8.09 7.20
CA THR A 54 -18.39 7.75 8.22
C THR A 54 -19.07 7.74 9.59
N VAL A 55 -19.01 6.59 10.26
CA VAL A 55 -19.67 6.38 11.57
C VAL A 55 -18.68 6.26 12.74
N SER A 56 -17.40 6.17 12.42
CA SER A 56 -16.32 6.14 13.42
C SER A 56 -14.99 6.52 12.77
N ALA A 57 -14.08 7.06 13.58
CA ALA A 57 -12.71 7.35 13.19
C ALA A 57 -11.78 7.08 14.36
N ASP A 58 -10.55 6.65 14.06
CA ASP A 58 -9.59 6.22 15.07
C ASP A 58 -8.18 6.59 14.62
N TRP A 59 -7.30 6.94 15.56
CA TRP A 59 -5.89 7.20 15.29
C TRP A 59 -5.09 5.93 15.58
N LEU A 60 -4.47 5.36 14.54
CA LEU A 60 -3.72 4.10 14.65
C LEU A 60 -2.33 4.26 14.06
N GLU A 61 -1.36 3.62 14.71
CA GLU A 61 -0.06 3.37 14.09
C GLU A 61 -0.25 2.41 12.88
N PRO A 62 0.52 2.57 11.79
CA PRO A 62 0.32 1.78 10.58
C PRO A 62 0.41 0.27 10.81
N ASP A 63 1.33 -0.17 11.67
CA ASP A 63 1.52 -1.58 12.02
C ASP A 63 0.33 -2.14 12.81
N ILE A 64 -0.21 -1.37 13.76
CA ILE A 64 -1.43 -1.71 14.49
C ILE A 64 -2.64 -1.80 13.56
N ALA A 65 -2.75 -0.91 12.57
CA ALA A 65 -3.82 -0.96 11.57
C ALA A 65 -3.74 -2.24 10.72
N VAL A 66 -2.56 -2.60 10.22
CA VAL A 66 -2.34 -3.85 9.45
C VAL A 66 -2.62 -5.07 10.33
N LYS A 67 -2.25 -5.05 11.62
CA LYS A 67 -2.55 -6.13 12.57
C LYS A 67 -4.07 -6.31 12.75
N LYS A 68 -4.79 -5.22 13.04
CA LYS A 68 -6.26 -5.22 13.15
C LYS A 68 -6.94 -5.74 11.87
N TYR A 69 -6.35 -5.48 10.71
CA TYR A 69 -6.85 -6.02 9.44
C TYR A 69 -6.78 -7.55 9.35
N HIS A 70 -5.66 -8.13 9.81
CA HIS A 70 -5.49 -9.59 9.87
C HIS A 70 -6.39 -10.23 10.93
N GLU A 71 -6.64 -9.52 12.04
CA GLU A 71 -7.57 -9.93 13.11
C GLU A 71 -9.06 -9.76 12.75
N ASN A 72 -9.40 -9.34 11.52
CA ASN A 72 -10.76 -9.04 11.07
C ASN A 72 -11.46 -7.89 11.80
N SER A 73 -10.73 -7.09 12.57
CA SER A 73 -11.29 -5.92 13.24
C SER A 73 -11.50 -4.75 12.26
N ILE A 74 -10.67 -4.66 11.21
CA ILE A 74 -10.75 -3.63 10.16
C ILE A 74 -10.66 -4.31 8.78
N SER A 75 -11.26 -3.68 7.77
CA SER A 75 -11.15 -4.09 6.37
C SER A 75 -10.45 -3.02 5.54
N PHE A 76 -9.49 -3.44 4.73
CA PHE A 76 -8.76 -2.60 3.81
C PHE A 76 -8.78 -3.19 2.40
N LEU A 77 -8.78 -2.30 1.41
CA LEU A 77 -8.54 -2.64 0.02
C LEU A 77 -7.04 -2.91 -0.22
N PRO A 78 -6.67 -3.62 -1.30
CA PRO A 78 -5.26 -3.91 -1.62
C PRO A 78 -4.34 -2.67 -1.62
N PRO A 79 -4.72 -1.51 -2.19
CA PRO A 79 -3.88 -0.32 -2.14
C PRO A 79 -3.66 0.14 -0.69
N GLN A 80 -4.71 0.16 0.13
CA GLN A 80 -4.63 0.64 1.51
C GLN A 80 -3.71 -0.23 2.37
N ILE A 81 -3.82 -1.56 2.29
CA ILE A 81 -2.95 -2.44 3.08
C ILE A 81 -1.49 -2.37 2.61
N TYR A 82 -1.27 -2.23 1.30
CA TYR A 82 0.05 -2.04 0.72
C TYR A 82 0.69 -0.73 1.19
N GLU A 83 -0.05 0.39 1.13
CA GLU A 83 0.47 1.69 1.58
C GLU A 83 0.69 1.74 3.09
N LEU A 84 -0.18 1.12 3.90
CA LEU A 84 0.03 1.02 5.35
C LEU A 84 1.31 0.22 5.68
N ALA A 85 1.57 -0.88 4.96
CA ALA A 85 2.81 -1.64 5.11
C ALA A 85 4.03 -0.82 4.69
N ARG A 86 3.93 0.00 3.62
CA ARG A 86 5.00 0.94 3.23
C ARG A 86 5.25 2.01 4.29
N LEU A 87 4.18 2.58 4.86
CA LEU A 87 4.28 3.58 5.93
C LEU A 87 4.87 3.02 7.21
N GLY A 88 4.60 1.75 7.53
CA GLY A 88 5.18 1.05 8.68
C GLY A 88 6.71 0.96 8.68
N ASN A 89 7.39 1.28 7.56
CA ASN A 89 8.85 1.35 7.53
C ASN A 89 9.41 2.62 8.20
N PHE A 90 8.59 3.64 8.41
CA PHE A 90 8.99 4.87 9.08
C PHE A 90 8.64 4.78 10.57
N ARG A 91 9.65 4.63 11.42
CA ARG A 91 9.46 4.58 12.88
C ARG A 91 9.26 5.95 13.51
N LYS A 92 9.64 7.01 12.80
CA LYS A 92 9.51 8.40 13.24
C LYS A 92 8.91 9.25 12.14
N LEU A 93 8.07 10.19 12.54
CA LEU A 93 7.50 11.18 11.63
C LEU A 93 8.58 12.02 10.92
N SER A 94 9.70 12.31 11.60
CA SER A 94 10.84 13.02 11.00
C SER A 94 11.40 12.30 9.78
N ASP A 95 11.53 10.98 9.86
CA ASP A 95 12.14 10.15 8.82
C ASP A 95 11.22 10.10 7.59
N LEU A 96 9.89 10.07 7.84
CA LEU A 96 8.89 10.19 6.78
C LEU A 96 8.94 11.56 6.11
N ILE A 97 9.00 12.64 6.89
CA ILE A 97 9.06 14.01 6.34
C ILE A 97 10.33 14.20 5.50
N GLU A 98 11.49 13.75 5.98
CA GLU A 98 12.75 13.84 5.24
C GLU A 98 12.65 13.09 3.90
N PHE A 99 12.06 11.89 3.92
CA PHE A 99 11.80 11.12 2.72
C PHE A 99 10.87 11.85 1.74
N LEU A 100 9.75 12.39 2.21
CA LEU A 100 8.78 13.11 1.38
C LEU A 100 9.41 14.37 0.74
N LEU A 101 10.18 15.13 1.51
CA LEU A 101 10.89 16.31 1.01
C LEU A 101 11.95 15.93 -0.03
N LYS A 102 12.64 14.80 0.14
CA LYS A 102 13.59 14.30 -0.86
C LYS A 102 12.87 13.96 -2.16
N CYS A 103 11.72 13.31 -2.10
CA CYS A 103 10.91 12.97 -3.27
C CYS A 103 10.36 14.21 -3.99
N ASP A 104 9.90 15.21 -3.24
CA ASP A 104 9.32 16.43 -3.80
C ASP A 104 10.36 17.31 -4.53
N ASN A 105 11.58 17.37 -3.99
CA ASN A 105 12.66 18.18 -4.57
C ASN A 105 13.43 17.49 -5.70
N ASP A 106 13.28 16.17 -5.87
CA ASP A 106 14.00 15.40 -6.86
C ASP A 106 13.06 14.69 -7.83
N SER A 107 12.95 15.23 -9.03
CA SER A 107 12.16 14.66 -10.13
C SER A 107 12.52 13.22 -10.50
N THR A 108 13.71 12.73 -10.14
CA THR A 108 14.08 11.31 -10.34
C THR A 108 13.37 10.36 -9.35
N HIS A 109 12.89 10.91 -8.23
CA HIS A 109 12.11 10.20 -7.21
C HIS A 109 10.60 10.44 -7.37
N HIS A 110 10.16 10.99 -8.51
CA HIS A 110 8.75 11.18 -8.85
C HIS A 110 7.95 9.89 -8.62
N ILE A 111 6.76 10.06 -8.06
CA ILE A 111 5.83 8.99 -7.75
C ILE A 111 5.36 8.28 -9.01
N GLN A 112 5.93 7.12 -9.25
CA GLN A 112 5.53 6.31 -10.40
C GLN A 112 4.12 5.78 -10.18
N ARG A 113 3.28 5.88 -11.21
CA ARG A 113 1.98 5.23 -11.23
C ARG A 113 2.15 3.73 -11.07
N ILE A 114 1.70 3.21 -9.95
CA ILE A 114 1.71 1.80 -9.61
C ILE A 114 0.50 1.12 -10.24
N LEU A 115 0.76 0.06 -10.99
CA LEU A 115 -0.26 -0.84 -11.52
C LEU A 115 -0.02 -2.24 -10.98
N GLY A 116 -0.99 -2.77 -10.23
CA GLY A 116 -0.96 -4.17 -9.81
C GLY A 116 -1.30 -5.12 -10.96
N ILE A 117 -0.46 -6.13 -11.20
CA ILE A 117 -0.73 -7.20 -12.18
C ILE A 117 -1.21 -8.45 -11.47
N CYS A 118 -2.43 -8.87 -11.78
CA CYS A 118 -3.06 -9.99 -11.11
C CYS A 118 -2.68 -11.32 -11.78
N TYR A 119 -2.13 -12.25 -10.99
CA TYR A 119 -1.92 -13.64 -11.34
C TYR A 119 -2.83 -14.54 -10.52
N LYS A 120 -3.55 -15.44 -11.19
CA LYS A 120 -4.29 -16.53 -10.56
C LYS A 120 -3.44 -17.79 -10.55
N LEU A 121 -3.14 -18.28 -9.35
CA LEU A 121 -2.50 -19.57 -9.09
C LEU A 121 -3.55 -20.56 -8.58
N PRO A 122 -3.25 -21.87 -8.54
CA PRO A 122 -4.18 -22.87 -8.01
C PRO A 122 -4.60 -22.59 -6.56
N GLU A 123 -3.65 -22.29 -5.67
CA GLU A 123 -3.92 -22.03 -4.25
C GLU A 123 -4.10 -20.56 -3.87
N ALA A 124 -3.71 -19.60 -4.71
CA ALA A 124 -3.67 -18.19 -4.34
C ALA A 124 -4.00 -17.24 -5.51
N THR A 125 -4.37 -16.02 -5.15
CA THR A 125 -4.38 -14.87 -6.04
C THR A 125 -3.22 -13.97 -5.66
N VAL A 126 -2.38 -13.63 -6.63
CA VAL A 126 -1.19 -12.80 -6.43
C VAL A 126 -1.38 -11.49 -7.19
N LEU A 127 -1.07 -10.38 -6.55
CA LEU A 127 -1.02 -9.06 -7.16
C LEU A 127 0.43 -8.59 -7.17
N LEU A 128 1.07 -8.69 -8.33
CA LEU A 128 2.45 -8.23 -8.52
C LEU A 128 2.49 -6.71 -8.59
N MET A 129 3.41 -6.12 -7.86
CA MET A 129 3.68 -4.70 -7.84
C MET A 129 5.00 -4.43 -8.59
N PRO A 130 5.22 -3.20 -9.11
CA PRO A 130 6.47 -2.84 -9.75
C PRO A 130 7.68 -3.17 -8.87
N GLY A 131 8.73 -3.71 -9.49
CA GLY A 131 9.93 -4.19 -8.77
C GLY A 131 9.90 -5.66 -8.37
N ASP A 132 8.80 -6.38 -8.56
CA ASP A 132 8.80 -7.84 -8.48
C ASP A 132 9.48 -8.45 -9.72
N GLU A 133 10.27 -9.51 -9.55
CA GLU A 133 10.94 -10.19 -10.66
C GLU A 133 9.97 -10.77 -11.70
N HIS A 134 8.76 -11.15 -11.28
CA HIS A 134 7.73 -11.65 -12.19
C HIS A 134 6.88 -10.53 -12.81
N TYR A 135 7.16 -9.27 -12.51
CA TYR A 135 6.40 -8.15 -13.07
C TYR A 135 6.66 -8.03 -14.58
N PRO A 136 5.62 -8.11 -15.45
CA PRO A 136 5.81 -8.03 -16.89
C PRO A 136 6.36 -6.68 -17.33
N LEU A 137 7.38 -6.68 -18.20
CA LEU A 137 7.98 -5.45 -18.73
C LEU A 137 7.03 -4.67 -19.65
N ASP A 138 6.08 -5.36 -20.28
CA ASP A 138 5.04 -4.81 -21.16
C ASP A 138 3.69 -4.58 -20.44
N ALA A 139 3.71 -4.59 -19.10
CA ALA A 139 2.53 -4.33 -18.30
C ALA A 139 1.89 -2.98 -18.65
N SER A 140 0.57 -2.99 -18.86
CA SER A 140 -0.22 -1.82 -19.21
C SER A 140 -1.59 -1.88 -18.55
N PHE A 141 -2.33 -0.77 -18.57
CA PHE A 141 -3.68 -0.74 -17.97
C PHE A 141 -4.64 -1.77 -18.60
N THR A 142 -4.36 -2.26 -19.81
CA THR A 142 -5.12 -3.30 -20.50
C THR A 142 -4.67 -4.72 -20.19
N THR A 143 -3.57 -4.91 -19.45
CA THR A 143 -3.09 -6.24 -19.09
C THR A 143 -4.19 -7.01 -18.34
N PRO A 144 -4.64 -8.16 -18.86
CA PRO A 144 -5.72 -8.91 -18.24
C PRO A 144 -5.23 -9.61 -16.97
N VAL A 145 -6.16 -10.23 -16.25
CA VAL A 145 -5.79 -11.18 -15.20
C VAL A 145 -5.08 -12.36 -15.86
N LEU A 146 -3.85 -12.62 -15.42
CA LEU A 146 -3.01 -13.71 -15.89
C LEU A 146 -3.24 -14.95 -15.01
N SER A 147 -2.82 -16.11 -15.50
CA SER A 147 -2.94 -17.37 -14.76
C SER A 147 -1.73 -18.26 -15.00
N THR A 148 -1.33 -19.01 -13.98
CA THR A 148 -0.30 -20.05 -14.05
C THR A 148 -0.74 -21.27 -13.28
N ASN A 149 -0.24 -22.45 -13.67
CA ASN A 149 -0.47 -23.71 -12.95
C ASN A 149 0.61 -23.97 -11.89
N GLN A 150 1.57 -23.07 -11.73
CA GLN A 150 2.60 -23.14 -10.69
C GLN A 150 1.98 -23.00 -9.30
N THR A 151 2.53 -23.75 -8.35
CA THR A 151 2.25 -23.52 -6.92
C THR A 151 2.83 -22.18 -6.48
N LEU A 152 2.38 -21.64 -5.36
CA LEU A 152 2.94 -20.41 -4.78
C LEU A 152 4.43 -20.56 -4.48
N LYS A 153 4.86 -21.77 -4.09
CA LYS A 153 6.27 -22.12 -3.85
C LYS A 153 7.09 -22.12 -5.14
N ASP A 154 6.54 -22.61 -6.24
CA ASP A 154 7.22 -22.62 -7.54
C ASP A 154 7.21 -21.24 -8.21
N PHE A 155 6.27 -20.37 -7.82
CA PHE A 155 6.19 -18.96 -8.22
C PHE A 155 7.01 -18.04 -7.29
N ASP A 156 8.01 -18.58 -6.60
CA ASP A 156 8.95 -17.83 -5.79
C ASP A 156 10.02 -17.14 -6.66
N SER A 157 10.65 -16.09 -6.12
CA SER A 157 11.67 -15.31 -6.81
C SER A 157 12.61 -14.66 -5.79
N LYS A 158 13.77 -14.18 -6.22
CA LYS A 158 14.76 -13.53 -5.34
C LYS A 158 14.29 -12.16 -4.88
N ILE A 159 13.68 -11.42 -5.80
CA ILE A 159 13.11 -10.10 -5.54
C ILE A 159 11.59 -10.18 -5.70
N GLN A 160 10.89 -9.81 -4.64
CA GLN A 160 9.43 -9.81 -4.55
C GLN A 160 8.92 -8.46 -4.08
N ASN A 161 7.85 -8.03 -4.73
CA ASN A 161 7.01 -6.94 -4.29
C ASN A 161 5.58 -7.26 -4.73
N ARG A 162 4.81 -7.94 -3.87
CA ARG A 162 3.52 -8.50 -4.25
C ARG A 162 2.56 -8.56 -3.07
N LEU A 163 1.26 -8.59 -3.36
CA LEU A 163 0.25 -9.02 -2.39
C LEU A 163 -0.23 -10.43 -2.72
N VAL A 164 -0.42 -11.27 -1.72
CA VAL A 164 -0.88 -12.65 -1.87
C VAL A 164 -2.14 -12.85 -1.05
N MET A 165 -3.16 -13.45 -1.64
CA MET A 165 -4.39 -13.85 -0.96
C MET A 165 -4.66 -15.31 -1.27
N MET A 166 -4.76 -16.15 -0.23
CA MET A 166 -5.07 -17.57 -0.41
C MET A 166 -6.52 -17.75 -0.91
N ASN A 167 -6.71 -18.65 -1.86
CA ASN A 167 -8.02 -18.94 -2.47
C ASN A 167 -8.93 -19.73 -1.50
N LYS A 168 -8.33 -20.47 -0.55
CA LYS A 168 -9.02 -21.30 0.46
C LYS A 168 -8.67 -20.82 1.87
N GLY A 169 -9.59 -21.05 2.81
CA GLY A 169 -9.46 -20.69 4.22
C GLY A 169 -10.51 -19.66 4.67
N ASP A 170 -10.78 -19.64 5.99
CA ASP A 170 -11.83 -18.81 6.58
C ASP A 170 -11.52 -17.32 6.53
N ASN A 171 -10.25 -16.94 6.35
CA ASN A 171 -9.81 -15.54 6.34
C ASN A 171 -9.02 -15.19 5.07
N ARG A 172 -9.75 -14.91 3.97
CA ARG A 172 -9.16 -14.46 2.70
C ARG A 172 -8.69 -13.00 2.81
N LYS A 173 -7.45 -12.82 3.25
CA LYS A 173 -6.81 -11.52 3.42
C LYS A 173 -5.62 -11.37 2.48
N TRP A 174 -5.38 -10.15 2.03
CA TRP A 174 -4.17 -9.79 1.31
C TRP A 174 -3.02 -9.71 2.30
N GLN A 175 -1.96 -10.44 2.00
CA GLN A 175 -0.72 -10.44 2.72
C GLN A 175 0.30 -9.71 1.85
N VAL A 176 1.04 -8.77 2.42
CA VAL A 176 2.08 -8.05 1.68
C VAL A 176 3.36 -8.87 1.77
N HIS A 177 3.90 -9.30 0.63
CA HIS A 177 5.13 -10.07 0.52
C HIS A 177 6.18 -9.25 -0.21
N CYS A 178 7.26 -8.98 0.50
CA CYS A 178 8.38 -8.24 -0.04
C CYS A 178 9.68 -8.91 0.41
N LYS A 179 10.53 -9.18 -0.57
CA LYS A 179 11.73 -10.00 -0.43
C LYS A 179 12.77 -9.45 -1.38
N ASN A 180 14.03 -9.37 -0.94
CA ASN A 180 15.15 -9.09 -1.82
C ASN A 180 16.36 -9.82 -1.26
N THR A 181 16.75 -10.93 -1.90
CA THR A 181 17.86 -11.78 -1.43
C THR A 181 19.23 -11.30 -1.87
N ASP A 182 19.30 -10.33 -2.78
CA ASP A 182 20.56 -9.89 -3.38
C ASP A 182 21.17 -8.69 -2.63
N ASN A 183 20.57 -8.23 -1.53
CA ASN A 183 20.83 -6.87 -1.07
C ASN A 183 21.98 -6.70 -0.06
N THR A 184 22.99 -5.95 -0.51
CA THR A 184 24.05 -5.28 0.26
C THR A 184 23.83 -3.76 0.40
N GLU A 185 22.77 -3.15 -0.16
CA GLU A 185 22.54 -1.70 -0.12
C GLU A 185 21.20 -1.27 0.50
N LYS A 186 21.20 -0.10 1.14
CA LYS A 186 20.18 0.41 2.08
C LYS A 186 19.13 1.34 1.45
N ASP A 187 19.15 1.57 0.14
CA ASP A 187 18.51 2.77 -0.45
C ASP A 187 17.21 2.55 -1.22
N GLN A 188 16.52 1.42 -1.04
CA GLN A 188 15.15 1.25 -1.55
C GLN A 188 14.20 0.96 -0.39
N LEU A 189 12.99 1.53 -0.45
CA LEU A 189 11.88 1.26 0.47
C LEU A 189 11.64 -0.27 0.59
N TYR A 190 12.36 -0.91 1.51
CA TYR A 190 12.13 -2.30 1.87
C TYR A 190 10.79 -2.34 2.57
N ILE A 191 9.77 -2.88 1.92
CA ILE A 191 8.57 -3.26 2.66
C ILE A 191 8.95 -4.46 3.53
N LYS A 192 9.13 -4.25 4.84
CA LYS A 192 9.13 -5.35 5.80
C LYS A 192 7.68 -5.52 6.31
N PRO A 193 7.07 -6.71 6.18
CA PRO A 193 5.79 -6.99 6.82
C PRO A 193 5.92 -6.98 8.34
N LEU A 194 4.77 -6.78 8.98
CA LEU A 194 4.55 -6.83 10.43
C LEU A 194 5.38 -7.87 11.15
N VAL A 195 6.04 -7.38 12.20
CA VAL A 195 6.75 -8.12 13.22
C VAL A 195 5.91 -9.28 13.77
N ASP A 196 6.58 -10.43 13.88
CA ASP A 196 6.22 -11.67 14.58
C ASP A 196 5.09 -12.55 13.99
N GLY A 197 5.44 -13.74 13.45
CA GLY A 197 4.43 -14.80 13.28
C GLY A 197 4.63 -15.93 12.28
N TRP A 198 5.74 -16.05 11.55
CA TRP A 198 5.84 -17.04 10.45
C TRP A 198 6.36 -18.44 10.85
N GLU A 199 6.45 -18.79 12.13
CA GLU A 199 6.94 -20.13 12.53
C GLU A 199 5.86 -21.21 12.67
N LYS A 200 4.57 -20.92 12.47
CA LYS A 200 3.53 -21.96 12.49
C LYS A 200 2.37 -21.61 11.56
N LEU A 201 2.40 -22.13 10.34
CA LEU A 201 1.28 -22.75 9.61
C LEU A 201 1.80 -23.37 8.30
#